data_AF-A0A9P4LLY5-F1
#
_entry.id   AF-A0A9P4LLY5-F1
#
_cell.length_a   1.000
_cell.length_b   1.000
_cell.length_c   1.000
_cell.angle_alpha   90.00
_cell.angle_beta   90.00
_cell.angle_gamma   90.00
#
_symmetry.space_group_name_H-M   'P 1'
#
loop_
_entity.id
_entity.type
_entity.pdbx_description
1 polymer ?
#
loop_
_entity_poly.entity_id
_entity_poly.type
_entity_poly.pdbx_seq_one_letter_code
_entity_poly.pdbx_strand_id
1 'polypeptide(L)'
;MLSTLQREIEIMYDLDNSQSRLSSRERSVQMVTNYLGQHGLDDVRNSIKSGMCLLAWSEQDNVKWRQGYLENFVHLAGVMIPELEEVPEFKRLSIVTRRNLTIAAKTLKLHVMEAEEKLANFDFNDLWEDASRIPNSPVYQSYQAFRLFLINHYTRNYGNWPLATNKTWLNRKIALALQDDFGSLYDYLVNRDVVWNPREERASRKWEMAHRKNDDFKADLPELGMTDLLVRFDANFGYSHIPHPYPLLPRDIPKTTKEKEKKSFFSGLKKDKSKDVTKDAKAHLQLSILFSDATNIEKLDVNFNGSTLIDKFEQFEMTTDLSKSTPREARLGRWVLLYGILQVLSKLSVDVQGLKHTDGARYFLCTDLKRCPEWVTNGQIDYLEASQKRS
;
A
#
# COMPACT_ATOMS: atom_id res chain seq x y z
N MET A 1 16.78 19.37 31.84
CA MET A 1 17.65 20.25 31.02
C MET A 1 16.82 21.18 30.15
N LEU A 2 16.05 20.69 29.17
CA LEU A 2 15.26 21.59 28.29
C LEU A 2 14.27 22.48 29.05
N SER A 3 13.52 21.96 30.02
CA SER A 3 12.62 22.80 30.85
C SER A 3 13.39 23.85 31.67
N THR A 4 14.60 23.55 32.13
CA THR A 4 15.46 24.51 32.84
C THR A 4 15.95 25.59 31.89
N LEU A 5 16.50 25.18 30.73
CA LEU A 5 17.02 26.08 29.71
C LEU A 5 15.92 27.01 29.16
N GLN A 6 14.74 26.46 28.86
CA GLN A 6 13.59 27.21 28.36
C GLN A 6 13.16 28.29 29.36
N ARG A 7 13.17 27.98 30.67
CA ARG A 7 12.86 28.95 31.73
C ARG A 7 13.90 30.08 31.82
N GLU A 8 15.19 29.77 31.74
CA GLU A 8 16.24 30.81 31.77
C GLU A 8 16.17 31.73 30.53
N ILE A 9 15.90 31.15 29.35
CA ILE A 9 15.71 31.93 28.11
C ILE A 9 14.44 32.78 28.19
N GLU A 10 13.36 32.27 28.80
CA GLU A 10 12.14 33.04 29.01
C GLU A 10 12.37 34.26 29.90
N ILE A 11 13.10 34.10 31.01
CA ILE A 11 13.51 35.21 31.89
C ILE A 11 14.34 36.24 31.11
N MET A 12 15.24 35.80 30.24
CA MET A 12 16.03 36.70 29.39
C MET A 12 15.13 37.55 28.46
N TYR A 13 14.12 36.94 27.83
CA TYR A 13 13.20 37.66 26.96
C TYR A 13 12.20 38.55 27.72
N ASP A 14 11.89 38.23 28.98
CA ASP A 14 11.07 39.10 29.84
C ASP A 14 11.79 40.39 30.21
N LEU A 15 13.12 40.36 30.27
CA LEU A 15 13.96 41.53 30.53
C LEU A 15 14.24 42.36 29.26
N ASP A 16 13.91 41.83 28.08
CA ASP A 16 14.10 42.50 26.80
C ASP A 16 12.89 43.39 26.47
N ASN A 17 13.13 44.71 26.39
CA ASN A 17 12.12 45.72 26.08
C ASN A 17 11.76 45.80 24.57
N SER A 18 12.22 44.85 23.76
CA SER A 18 11.89 44.80 22.33
C SER A 18 10.38 44.57 22.09
N GLN A 19 9.78 45.36 21.20
CA GLN A 19 8.39 45.18 20.78
C GLN A 19 8.26 43.96 19.86
N SER A 20 8.26 42.77 20.44
CA SER A 20 7.96 41.52 19.75
C SER A 20 6.45 41.26 19.75
N ARG A 21 5.93 40.74 18.63
CA ARG A 21 4.54 40.22 18.56
C ARG A 21 4.36 38.90 19.30
N LEU A 22 5.45 38.17 19.52
CA LEU A 22 5.49 36.91 20.27
C LEU A 22 5.80 37.19 21.74
N SER A 23 5.12 36.47 22.63
CA SER A 23 5.43 36.45 24.06
C SER A 23 6.85 35.93 24.33
N SER A 24 7.43 36.28 25.48
CA SER A 24 8.74 35.78 25.92
C SER A 24 8.81 34.26 25.94
N ARG A 25 7.69 33.64 26.33
CA ARG A 25 7.50 32.19 26.32
C ARG A 25 7.56 31.60 24.92
N GLU A 26 6.86 32.18 23.95
CA GLU A 26 6.90 31.70 22.56
C GLU A 26 8.30 31.87 21.95
N ARG A 27 8.95 33.00 22.25
CA ARG A 27 10.34 33.27 21.84
C ARG A 27 11.31 32.25 22.44
N SER A 28 11.14 31.88 23.71
CA SER A 28 12.01 30.89 24.37
C SER A 28 11.86 29.51 23.76
N VAL A 29 10.62 29.07 23.51
CA VAL A 29 10.35 27.81 22.81
C VAL A 29 10.94 27.83 21.40
N GLN A 30 10.74 28.90 20.64
CA GLN A 30 11.27 29.04 19.28
C GLN A 30 12.81 28.99 19.24
N MET A 31 13.48 29.63 20.19
CA MET A 31 14.94 29.60 20.28
C MET A 31 15.45 28.17 20.53
N VAL A 32 14.80 27.43 21.45
CA VAL A 32 15.16 26.04 21.74
C VAL A 32 14.90 25.13 20.54
N THR A 33 13.74 25.23 19.89
CA THR A 33 13.41 24.37 18.73
C THR A 33 14.31 24.65 17.53
N ASN A 34 14.66 25.91 17.29
CA ASN A 34 15.64 26.27 16.27
C ASN A 34 17.01 25.66 16.56
N TYR A 35 17.48 25.73 17.80
CA TYR A 35 18.74 25.12 18.20
C TYR A 35 18.73 23.60 18.00
N LEU A 36 17.64 22.92 18.42
CA LEU A 36 17.48 21.49 18.22
C LEU A 36 17.56 21.12 16.73
N GLY A 37 16.84 21.86 15.88
CA GLY A 37 16.82 21.61 14.43
C GLY A 37 18.16 21.89 13.74
N GLN A 38 18.84 22.98 14.11
CA GLN A 38 20.15 23.35 13.55
C GLN A 38 21.24 22.34 13.86
N HIS A 39 21.18 21.72 15.04
CA HIS A 39 22.16 20.73 15.49
C HIS A 39 21.71 19.28 15.28
N GLY A 40 20.56 19.04 14.65
CA GLY A 40 20.01 17.71 14.40
C GLY A 40 19.65 16.92 15.66
N LEU A 41 19.43 17.61 16.78
CA LEU A 41 19.07 17.00 18.06
C LEU A 41 17.58 16.62 18.11
N ASP A 42 16.80 17.05 17.12
CA ASP A 42 15.41 16.65 16.89
C ASP A 42 15.29 15.33 16.08
N ASP A 43 16.40 14.76 15.60
CA ASP A 43 16.41 13.45 14.94
C ASP A 43 16.34 12.30 15.96
N VAL A 44 15.17 11.67 16.02
CA VAL A 44 14.83 10.68 17.05
C VAL A 44 15.07 9.25 16.58
N ARG A 45 15.40 9.04 15.30
CA ARG A 45 15.51 7.70 14.69
C ARG A 45 16.53 6.82 15.38
N ASN A 46 17.59 7.42 15.91
CA ASN A 46 18.73 6.74 16.53
C ASN A 46 18.65 6.67 18.07
N SER A 47 17.66 7.30 18.70
CA SER A 47 17.57 7.36 20.16
C SER A 47 16.12 7.45 20.65
N ILE A 48 15.57 6.30 21.04
CA ILE A 48 14.25 6.19 21.68
C ILE A 48 14.19 7.05 22.95
N LYS A 49 15.30 7.07 23.71
CA LYS A 49 15.44 7.89 24.92
C LYS A 49 15.25 9.38 24.61
N SER A 50 15.94 9.88 23.59
CA SER A 50 15.78 11.27 23.13
C SER A 50 14.35 11.52 22.70
N GLY A 51 13.75 10.55 21.98
CA GLY A 51 12.36 10.59 21.56
C GLY A 51 11.38 10.82 22.71
N MET A 52 11.48 10.01 23.77
CA MET A 52 10.64 10.14 24.96
C MET A 52 10.86 11.47 25.69
N CYS A 53 12.12 11.92 25.81
CA CYS A 53 12.43 13.20 26.45
C CYS A 53 11.89 14.39 25.66
N LEU A 54 11.98 14.38 24.33
CA LEU A 54 11.45 15.43 23.47
C LEU A 54 9.93 15.42 23.47
N LEU A 55 9.28 14.24 23.47
CA LEU A 55 7.82 14.15 23.63
C LEU A 55 7.36 14.74 24.97
N ALA A 56 8.03 14.37 26.07
CA ALA A 56 7.73 14.86 27.41
C ALA A 56 7.94 16.37 27.57
N TRP A 57 8.88 16.96 26.82
CA TRP A 57 9.05 18.41 26.77
C TRP A 57 7.98 19.07 25.88
N SER A 58 7.69 18.47 24.73
CA SER A 58 6.73 19.01 23.75
C SER A 58 5.30 19.10 24.29
N GLU A 59 4.90 18.16 25.15
CA GLU A 59 3.53 18.10 25.71
C GLU A 59 3.28 19.06 26.88
N GLN A 60 4.32 19.72 27.41
CA GLN A 60 4.16 20.62 28.56
C GLN A 60 3.25 21.79 28.17
N ASP A 61 2.35 22.18 29.08
CA ASP A 61 1.39 23.25 28.81
C ASP A 61 2.06 24.59 28.48
N ASN A 62 3.27 24.82 29.01
CA ASN A 62 4.09 25.99 28.72
C ASN A 62 4.93 25.87 27.43
N VAL A 63 4.93 24.72 26.76
CA VAL A 63 5.70 24.47 25.52
C VAL A 63 4.77 24.25 24.34
N LYS A 64 3.92 23.21 24.38
CA LYS A 64 3.01 22.81 23.28
C LYS A 64 3.68 22.83 21.90
N TRP A 65 4.86 22.21 21.79
CA TRP A 65 5.59 22.14 20.52
C TRP A 65 4.97 21.08 19.61
N ARG A 66 4.03 21.51 18.76
CA ARG A 66 3.23 20.65 17.88
C ARG A 66 4.07 19.69 17.04
N GLN A 67 5.05 20.22 16.32
CA GLN A 67 5.87 19.42 15.40
C GLN A 67 6.69 18.37 16.16
N GLY A 68 7.28 18.75 17.30
CA GLY A 68 7.99 17.82 18.16
C GLY A 68 7.09 16.75 18.74
N TYR A 69 5.88 17.10 19.19
CA TYR A 69 4.92 16.11 19.67
C TYR A 69 4.60 15.09 18.58
N LEU A 70 4.23 15.55 17.38
CA LEU A 70 3.84 14.68 16.26
C LEU A 70 4.98 13.74 15.87
N GLU A 71 6.17 14.29 15.61
CA GLU A 71 7.36 13.51 15.24
C GLU A 71 7.64 12.41 16.28
N ASN A 72 7.78 12.81 17.54
CA ASN A 72 8.18 11.89 18.59
C ASN A 72 7.09 10.85 18.89
N PHE A 73 5.82 11.25 18.88
CA PHE A 73 4.70 10.34 19.11
C PHE A 73 4.66 9.24 18.05
N VAL A 74 4.77 9.60 16.77
CA VAL A 74 4.72 8.63 15.66
C VAL A 74 5.91 7.68 15.70
N HIS A 75 7.13 8.22 15.88
CA HIS A 75 8.33 7.40 15.98
C HIS A 75 8.28 6.44 17.16
N LEU A 76 7.84 6.91 18.33
CA LEU A 76 7.70 6.07 19.53
C LEU A 76 6.62 5.01 19.37
N ALA A 77 5.50 5.32 18.69
CA ALA A 77 4.43 4.34 18.43
C ALA A 77 4.95 3.17 17.58
N GLY A 78 5.82 3.44 16.60
CA GLY A 78 6.40 2.42 15.72
C GLY A 78 7.42 1.49 16.40
N VAL A 79 8.07 1.93 17.49
CA VAL A 79 9.11 1.14 18.19
C VAL A 79 8.69 0.59 19.55
N MET A 80 7.48 0.92 20.01
CA MET A 80 7.04 0.60 21.36
C MET A 80 7.02 -0.92 21.60
N ILE A 81 7.63 -1.33 22.71
CA ILE A 81 7.61 -2.70 23.24
C ILE A 81 7.31 -2.63 24.75
N PRO A 82 6.78 -3.70 25.37
CA PRO A 82 6.39 -3.67 26.78
C PRO A 82 7.49 -3.19 27.73
N GLU A 83 8.75 -3.54 27.46
CA GLU A 83 9.91 -3.16 28.27
C GLU A 83 10.15 -1.64 28.29
N LEU A 84 9.73 -0.93 27.23
CA LEU A 84 9.84 0.52 27.15
C LEU A 84 8.83 1.24 28.04
N GLU A 85 7.75 0.60 28.47
CA GLU A 85 6.78 1.22 29.39
C GLU A 85 7.36 1.37 30.81
N GLU A 86 8.40 0.59 31.15
CA GLU A 86 9.00 0.59 32.48
C GLU A 86 10.12 1.62 32.67
N VAL A 87 10.64 2.20 31.59
CA VAL A 87 11.78 3.11 31.66
C VAL A 87 11.40 4.47 32.27
N PRO A 88 12.31 5.14 33.01
CA PRO A 88 12.01 6.41 33.66
C PRO A 88 11.61 7.54 32.70
N GLU A 89 12.12 7.53 31.48
CA GLU A 89 11.74 8.47 30.41
C GLU A 89 10.27 8.33 30.04
N PHE A 90 9.77 7.11 29.89
CA PHE A 90 8.36 6.87 29.58
C PHE A 90 7.46 7.29 30.75
N LYS A 91 7.85 6.96 31.98
CA LYS A 91 7.13 7.34 33.20
C LYS A 91 7.03 8.87 33.41
N ARG A 92 7.90 9.66 32.79
CA ARG A 92 7.85 11.14 32.80
C ARG A 92 6.79 11.74 31.88
N LEU A 93 6.31 11.00 30.88
CA LEU A 93 5.21 11.44 30.03
C LEU A 93 3.93 11.58 30.85
N SER A 94 3.01 12.45 30.44
CA SER A 94 1.69 12.56 31.03
C SER A 94 0.92 11.24 30.95
N ILE A 95 0.02 10.99 31.91
CA ILE A 95 -0.82 9.77 31.94
C ILE A 95 -1.59 9.62 30.62
N VAL A 96 -2.08 10.73 30.08
CA VAL A 96 -2.84 10.78 28.83
C VAL A 96 -1.96 10.40 27.64
N THR A 97 -0.78 11.00 27.50
CA THR A 97 0.14 10.67 26.40
C THR A 97 0.62 9.23 26.47
N ARG A 98 0.96 8.71 27.65
CA ARG A 98 1.32 7.28 27.81
C ARG A 98 0.21 6.37 27.32
N ARG A 99 -1.03 6.60 27.78
CA ARG A 99 -2.21 5.83 27.36
C ARG A 99 -2.39 5.89 25.85
N ASN A 100 -2.35 7.08 25.26
CA ASN A 100 -2.58 7.27 23.84
C ASN A 100 -1.50 6.62 22.99
N LEU A 101 -0.24 6.75 23.40
CA LEU A 101 0.91 6.15 22.74
C LEU A 101 0.86 4.62 22.80
N THR A 102 0.53 4.03 23.96
CA THR A 102 0.35 2.58 24.09
C THR A 102 -0.80 2.06 23.22
N ILE A 103 -1.92 2.79 23.15
CA ILE A 103 -3.04 2.40 22.27
C ILE A 103 -2.61 2.47 20.80
N ALA A 104 -2.01 3.58 20.38
CA ALA A 104 -1.55 3.79 19.01
C ALA A 104 -0.55 2.71 18.56
N ALA A 105 0.43 2.40 19.41
CA ALA A 105 1.39 1.32 19.18
C ALA A 105 0.74 -0.06 19.06
N LYS A 106 -0.22 -0.38 19.94
CA LYS A 106 -0.96 -1.66 19.89
C LYS A 106 -1.79 -1.78 18.61
N THR A 107 -2.51 -0.73 18.23
CA THR A 107 -3.27 -0.67 16.97
C THR A 107 -2.36 -0.88 15.77
N LEU A 108 -1.23 -0.15 15.70
CA LEU A 108 -0.25 -0.30 14.63
C LEU A 108 0.31 -1.72 14.57
N LYS A 109 0.66 -2.32 15.72
CA LYS A 109 1.14 -3.70 15.79
C LYS A 109 0.12 -4.71 15.26
N LEU A 110 -1.17 -4.54 15.59
CA LEU A 110 -2.23 -5.41 15.06
C LEU A 110 -2.34 -5.31 13.54
N HIS A 111 -2.35 -4.09 12.98
CA HIS A 111 -2.37 -3.91 11.52
C HIS A 111 -1.15 -4.53 10.82
N VAL A 112 0.04 -4.42 11.42
CA VAL A 112 1.25 -5.06 10.89
C VAL A 112 1.14 -6.58 10.93
N MET A 113 0.62 -7.15 12.01
CA MET A 113 0.42 -8.61 12.12
C MET A 113 -0.58 -9.14 11.08
N GLU A 114 -1.71 -8.46 10.90
CA GLU A 114 -2.71 -8.82 9.89
C GLU A 114 -2.14 -8.75 8.46
N ALA A 115 -1.38 -7.70 8.17
CA ALA A 115 -0.70 -7.55 6.89
C ALA A 115 0.39 -8.61 6.70
N GLU A 116 1.14 -8.95 7.75
CA GLU A 116 2.17 -9.97 7.73
C GLU A 116 1.59 -11.35 7.38
N GLU A 117 0.44 -11.70 7.95
CA GLU A 117 -0.28 -12.93 7.64
C GLU A 117 -0.74 -12.97 6.17
N LYS A 118 -1.41 -11.91 5.69
CA LYS A 118 -1.90 -11.82 4.31
C LYS A 118 -0.76 -11.84 3.29
N LEU A 119 0.31 -11.08 3.52
CA LEU A 119 1.43 -10.95 2.58
C LEU A 119 2.38 -12.15 2.59
N ALA A 120 2.47 -12.91 3.69
CA ALA A 120 3.37 -14.07 3.77
C ALA A 120 3.07 -15.10 2.67
N ASN A 121 1.78 -15.34 2.44
CA ASN A 121 1.32 -16.28 1.42
C ASN A 121 0.53 -15.61 0.29
N PHE A 122 0.48 -14.27 0.25
CA PHE A 122 -0.43 -13.51 -0.62
C PHE A 122 -1.86 -14.08 -0.57
N ASP A 123 -2.33 -14.36 0.65
CA ASP A 123 -3.62 -15.01 0.88
C ASP A 123 -4.71 -13.98 1.17
N PHE A 124 -5.61 -13.83 0.21
CA PHE A 124 -6.75 -12.92 0.26
C PHE A 124 -8.05 -13.67 -0.02
N ASN A 125 -8.25 -14.82 0.63
CA ASN A 125 -9.50 -15.59 0.55
C ASN A 125 -10.74 -14.76 0.94
N ASP A 126 -10.58 -13.74 1.78
CA ASP A 126 -11.61 -12.79 2.18
C ASP A 126 -12.29 -12.09 0.97
N LEU A 127 -11.55 -11.89 -0.14
CA LEU A 127 -12.11 -11.38 -1.40
C LEU A 127 -13.19 -12.31 -1.97
N TRP A 128 -13.16 -13.60 -1.65
CA TRP A 128 -13.95 -14.65 -2.27
C TRP A 128 -15.02 -15.28 -1.36
N GLU A 129 -15.23 -14.79 -0.12
CA GLU A 129 -16.09 -15.46 0.89
C GLU A 129 -17.54 -15.82 0.48
N ASP A 130 -18.21 -15.05 -0.39
CA ASP A 130 -19.60 -15.31 -0.81
C ASP A 130 -19.72 -16.10 -2.14
N ALA A 131 -18.59 -16.61 -2.62
CA ALA A 131 -18.43 -17.02 -3.98
C ALA A 131 -18.61 -18.53 -4.18
N SER A 132 -19.80 -19.05 -3.84
CA SER A 132 -20.11 -20.50 -3.85
C SER A 132 -19.83 -21.27 -5.16
N ARG A 133 -19.59 -20.57 -6.29
CA ARG A 133 -19.25 -21.15 -7.61
C ARG A 133 -17.84 -20.83 -8.11
N ILE A 134 -17.09 -20.00 -7.40
CA ILE A 134 -15.86 -19.38 -7.91
C ILE A 134 -14.58 -20.22 -7.77
N PRO A 135 -14.43 -21.19 -6.84
CA PRO A 135 -13.21 -21.99 -6.77
C PRO A 135 -12.84 -22.72 -8.09
N ASN A 136 -13.81 -22.96 -8.96
CA ASN A 136 -13.61 -23.58 -10.28
C ASN A 136 -13.63 -22.58 -11.46
N SER A 137 -13.80 -21.28 -11.20
CA SER A 137 -13.82 -20.26 -12.25
C SER A 137 -12.42 -20.07 -12.85
N PRO A 138 -12.31 -19.85 -14.18
CA PRO A 138 -11.06 -19.49 -14.84
C PRO A 138 -10.37 -18.27 -14.20
N VAL A 139 -11.15 -17.31 -13.69
CA VAL A 139 -10.63 -16.11 -13.03
C VAL A 139 -9.94 -16.46 -11.71
N TYR A 140 -10.55 -17.32 -10.89
CA TYR A 140 -9.96 -17.76 -9.62
C TYR A 140 -8.72 -18.63 -9.83
N GLN A 141 -8.71 -19.49 -10.84
CA GLN A 141 -7.52 -20.27 -11.20
C GLN A 141 -6.36 -19.35 -11.61
N SER A 142 -6.63 -18.28 -12.37
CA SER A 142 -5.62 -17.27 -12.70
C SER A 142 -5.12 -16.52 -11.46
N TYR A 143 -6.04 -16.14 -10.54
CA TYR A 143 -5.69 -15.56 -9.25
C TYR A 143 -4.71 -16.47 -8.46
N GLN A 144 -5.00 -17.78 -8.38
CA GLN A 144 -4.13 -18.74 -7.67
C GLN A 144 -2.79 -18.97 -8.37
N ALA A 145 -2.78 -19.03 -9.70
CA ALA A 145 -1.54 -19.13 -10.48
C ALA A 145 -0.65 -17.90 -10.27
N PHE A 146 -1.25 -16.70 -10.24
CA PHE A 146 -0.53 -15.46 -9.99
C PHE A 146 0.00 -15.37 -8.55
N ARG A 147 -0.80 -15.81 -7.57
CA ARG A 147 -0.37 -15.97 -6.18
C ARG A 147 0.89 -16.83 -6.05
N LEU A 148 0.89 -18.01 -6.69
CA LEU A 148 2.04 -18.90 -6.69
C LEU A 148 3.26 -18.29 -7.41
N PHE A 149 3.02 -17.56 -8.51
CA PHE A 149 4.07 -16.80 -9.19
C PHE A 149 4.72 -15.78 -8.25
N LEU A 150 3.96 -15.01 -7.48
CA LEU A 150 4.49 -14.01 -6.54
C LEU A 150 5.32 -14.66 -5.43
N ILE A 151 4.83 -15.76 -4.84
CA ILE A 151 5.59 -16.52 -3.83
C ILE A 151 6.93 -16.98 -4.41
N ASN A 152 6.94 -17.53 -5.62
CA ASN A 152 8.16 -17.98 -6.27
C ASN A 152 9.10 -16.82 -6.63
N HIS A 153 8.56 -15.69 -7.09
CA HIS A 153 9.31 -14.49 -7.41
C HIS A 153 10.05 -13.96 -6.18
N TYR A 154 9.33 -13.74 -5.08
CA TYR A 154 9.93 -13.20 -3.87
C TYR A 154 10.80 -14.23 -3.12
N THR A 155 10.49 -15.53 -3.17
CA THR A 155 11.41 -16.58 -2.68
C THR A 155 12.76 -16.50 -3.40
N ARG A 156 12.77 -16.30 -4.72
CA ARG A 156 14.03 -16.19 -5.49
C ARG A 156 14.79 -14.91 -5.17
N ASN A 157 14.09 -13.78 -5.01
CA ASN A 157 14.73 -12.48 -4.75
C ASN A 157 15.28 -12.37 -3.33
N TYR A 158 14.56 -12.91 -2.34
CA TYR A 158 14.91 -12.83 -0.92
C TYR A 158 15.62 -14.09 -0.38
N GLY A 159 15.75 -15.15 -1.19
CA GLY A 159 16.28 -16.46 -0.80
C GLY A 159 15.29 -17.33 -0.03
N ASN A 160 14.43 -16.74 0.80
CA ASN A 160 13.30 -17.38 1.46
C ASN A 160 12.11 -16.42 1.52
N TRP A 161 10.89 -16.92 1.35
CA TRP A 161 9.67 -16.13 1.49
C TRP A 161 8.61 -16.88 2.32
N PRO A 162 8.05 -16.25 3.37
CA PRO A 162 8.49 -14.98 3.96
C PRO A 162 9.93 -15.09 4.53
N LEU A 163 10.56 -13.95 4.85
CA LEU A 163 11.89 -13.97 5.46
C LEU A 163 11.86 -14.69 6.82
N ALA A 164 12.76 -15.64 7.04
CA ALA A 164 12.86 -16.31 8.34
C ALA A 164 13.43 -15.34 9.38
N THR A 165 12.59 -14.84 10.28
CA THR A 165 13.00 -13.96 11.38
C THR A 165 12.39 -14.42 12.70
N ASN A 166 13.05 -14.08 13.81
CA ASN A 166 12.63 -14.51 15.14
C ASN A 166 11.44 -13.70 15.72
N LYS A 167 10.93 -12.69 15.00
CA LYS A 167 9.88 -11.79 15.49
C LYS A 167 8.81 -11.53 14.44
N THR A 168 9.12 -10.64 13.50
CA THR A 168 8.22 -10.16 12.45
C THR A 168 9.06 -10.01 11.18
N TRP A 169 8.69 -10.72 10.12
CA TRP A 169 9.45 -10.65 8.88
C TRP A 169 9.17 -9.35 8.13
N LEU A 170 7.96 -8.82 8.29
CA LEU A 170 7.52 -7.59 7.67
C LEU A 170 8.03 -6.38 8.46
N ASN A 171 8.76 -5.51 7.76
CA ASN A 171 9.22 -4.22 8.29
C ASN A 171 8.99 -3.13 7.24
N ARG A 172 9.15 -1.86 7.65
CA ARG A 172 8.86 -0.71 6.77
C ARG A 172 9.63 -0.76 5.46
N LYS A 173 10.91 -1.18 5.48
CA LYS A 173 11.73 -1.28 4.26
C LYS A 173 11.13 -2.27 3.26
N ILE A 174 10.68 -3.43 3.74
CA ILE A 174 10.07 -4.45 2.88
C ILE A 174 8.71 -3.99 2.39
N ALA A 175 7.87 -3.43 3.27
CA ALA A 175 6.56 -2.91 2.87
C ALA A 175 6.68 -1.84 1.77
N LEU A 176 7.62 -0.90 1.90
CA LEU A 176 7.90 0.10 0.89
C LEU A 176 8.40 -0.49 -0.43
N ALA A 177 9.28 -1.51 -0.37
CA ALA A 177 9.75 -2.20 -1.58
C ALA A 177 8.59 -2.93 -2.29
N LEU A 178 7.74 -3.64 -1.54
CA LEU A 178 6.54 -4.27 -2.10
C LEU A 178 5.59 -3.21 -2.68
N GLN A 179 5.39 -2.09 -1.99
CA GLN A 179 4.54 -1.00 -2.47
C GLN A 179 5.06 -0.39 -3.77
N ASP A 180 6.38 -0.29 -3.93
CA ASP A 180 7.00 0.18 -5.16
C ASP A 180 6.80 -0.82 -6.30
N ASP A 181 7.08 -2.10 -6.05
CA ASP A 181 6.90 -3.20 -7.02
C ASP A 181 5.44 -3.31 -7.48
N PHE A 182 4.50 -3.47 -6.54
CA PHE A 182 3.08 -3.63 -6.85
C PHE A 182 2.42 -2.34 -7.31
N GLY A 183 2.88 -1.19 -6.82
CA GLY A 183 2.43 0.11 -7.31
C GLY A 183 2.84 0.32 -8.77
N SER A 184 4.05 -0.11 -9.14
CA SER A 184 4.49 -0.09 -10.54
C SER A 184 3.67 -1.08 -11.37
N LEU A 185 3.43 -2.31 -10.89
CA LEU A 185 2.57 -3.26 -11.59
C LEU A 185 1.13 -2.73 -11.77
N TYR A 186 0.60 -1.98 -10.81
CA TYR A 186 -0.68 -1.26 -10.96
C TYR A 186 -0.61 -0.21 -12.07
N ASP A 187 0.38 0.67 -12.04
CA ASP A 187 0.55 1.71 -13.07
C ASP A 187 0.68 1.11 -14.49
N TYR A 188 1.35 -0.04 -14.58
CA TYR A 188 1.49 -0.82 -15.81
C TYR A 188 0.15 -1.36 -16.34
N LEU A 189 -0.74 -1.82 -15.46
CA LEU A 189 -1.98 -2.53 -15.83
C LEU A 189 -3.25 -1.67 -15.79
N VAL A 190 -3.28 -0.57 -15.04
CA VAL A 190 -4.52 0.14 -14.70
C VAL A 190 -5.20 0.79 -15.91
N ASN A 191 -6.53 0.68 -16.00
CA ASN A 191 -7.33 1.51 -16.90
C ASN A 191 -7.79 2.78 -16.16
N ARG A 192 -7.07 3.88 -16.38
CA ARG A 192 -7.34 5.19 -15.75
C ARG A 192 -8.65 5.85 -16.22
N ASP A 193 -9.26 5.37 -17.31
CA ASP A 193 -10.58 5.84 -17.74
C ASP A 193 -11.74 5.15 -17.00
N VAL A 194 -11.47 4.09 -16.22
CA VAL A 194 -12.47 3.47 -15.32
C VAL A 194 -12.37 4.07 -13.93
N VAL A 195 -13.51 4.52 -13.39
CA VAL A 195 -13.61 5.17 -12.09
C VAL A 195 -14.82 4.65 -11.31
N TRP A 196 -14.80 4.89 -10.00
CA TRP A 196 -15.98 4.72 -9.15
C TRP A 196 -17.01 5.81 -9.44
N ASN A 197 -18.25 5.39 -9.70
CA ASN A 197 -19.41 6.27 -9.81
C ASN A 197 -20.32 6.02 -8.59
N PRO A 198 -20.48 7.00 -7.69
CA PRO A 198 -21.38 6.88 -6.55
C PRO A 198 -22.83 6.93 -7.05
N ARG A 199 -23.59 5.85 -6.81
CA ARG A 199 -25.03 5.78 -7.09
C ARG A 199 -25.81 5.75 -5.78
N GLU A 200 -25.79 6.86 -5.05
CA GLU A 200 -26.47 7.01 -3.75
C GLU A 200 -28.00 6.85 -3.83
N GLU A 201 -28.59 6.98 -5.02
CA GLU A 201 -30.04 6.88 -5.25
C GLU A 201 -30.59 5.44 -5.13
N ARG A 202 -29.75 4.40 -5.07
CA ARG A 202 -30.19 3.00 -4.98
C ARG A 202 -29.96 2.43 -3.58
N ALA A 203 -30.99 1.79 -3.02
CA ALA A 203 -30.94 1.16 -1.70
C ALA A 203 -29.96 -0.04 -1.60
N SER A 204 -29.53 -0.63 -2.71
CA SER A 204 -28.73 -1.86 -2.72
C SER A 204 -27.24 -1.66 -3.00
N ARG A 205 -26.87 -0.89 -4.03
CA ARG A 205 -25.49 -0.78 -4.52
C ARG A 205 -25.07 0.68 -4.65
N LYS A 206 -24.29 1.15 -3.66
CA LYS A 206 -23.82 2.54 -3.55
C LYS A 206 -22.71 2.89 -4.53
N TRP A 207 -21.98 1.88 -5.02
CA TRP A 207 -20.82 2.07 -5.89
C TRP A 207 -20.92 1.20 -7.14
N GLU A 208 -20.57 1.79 -8.27
CA GLU A 208 -20.36 1.06 -9.52
C GLU A 208 -19.09 1.53 -10.21
N MET A 209 -18.55 0.69 -11.09
CA MET A 209 -17.47 1.09 -11.99
C MET A 209 -18.07 1.61 -13.29
N ALA A 210 -17.67 2.81 -13.70
CA ALA A 210 -18.06 3.41 -14.97
C ALA A 210 -16.82 3.81 -15.76
N HIS A 211 -16.91 3.75 -17.10
CA HIS A 211 -15.87 4.23 -17.98
C HIS A 211 -16.20 5.63 -18.47
N ARG A 212 -15.26 6.58 -18.34
CA ARG A 212 -15.49 8.01 -18.63
C ARG A 212 -15.96 8.32 -20.05
N LYS A 213 -15.62 7.46 -21.01
CA LYS A 213 -15.86 7.66 -22.46
C LYS A 213 -16.68 6.55 -23.12
N ASN A 214 -17.12 5.54 -22.35
CA ASN A 214 -17.77 4.36 -22.92
C ASN A 214 -18.95 3.94 -22.04
N ASP A 215 -20.16 4.33 -22.48
CA ASP A 215 -21.39 4.08 -21.75
C ASP A 215 -21.80 2.59 -21.75
N ASP A 216 -21.30 1.80 -22.72
CA ASP A 216 -21.55 0.36 -22.82
C ASP A 216 -20.61 -0.47 -21.94
N PHE A 217 -19.71 0.17 -21.19
CA PHE A 217 -18.76 -0.52 -20.32
C PHE A 217 -19.47 -1.33 -19.24
N LYS A 218 -19.06 -2.60 -19.09
CA LYS A 218 -19.51 -3.50 -18.02
C LYS A 218 -18.29 -4.12 -17.33
N ALA A 219 -18.08 -3.72 -16.08
CA ALA A 219 -17.00 -4.27 -15.24
C ALA A 219 -17.26 -5.73 -14.84
N ASP A 220 -18.52 -6.03 -14.52
CA ASP A 220 -18.94 -7.32 -13.99
C ASP A 220 -19.10 -8.36 -15.11
N LEU A 221 -18.60 -9.57 -14.86
CA LEU A 221 -18.87 -10.75 -15.69
C LEU A 221 -20.08 -11.50 -15.12
N PRO A 222 -20.84 -12.26 -15.94
CA PRO A 222 -21.97 -13.05 -15.45
C PRO A 222 -21.64 -13.99 -14.28
N GLU A 223 -20.39 -14.45 -14.21
CA GLU A 223 -19.89 -15.37 -13.18
C GLU A 223 -19.11 -14.66 -12.06
N LEU A 224 -18.84 -13.36 -12.20
CA LEU A 224 -18.01 -12.59 -11.28
C LEU A 224 -18.49 -11.13 -11.18
N GLY A 225 -19.14 -10.81 -10.05
CA GLY A 225 -19.46 -9.43 -9.67
C GLY A 225 -18.22 -8.70 -9.16
N MET A 226 -17.32 -8.31 -10.07
CA MET A 226 -16.06 -7.61 -9.76
C MET A 226 -16.29 -6.41 -8.85
N THR A 227 -17.31 -5.62 -9.12
CA THR A 227 -17.60 -4.41 -8.33
C THR A 227 -17.98 -4.76 -6.90
N ASP A 228 -18.92 -5.67 -6.71
CA ASP A 228 -19.38 -6.06 -5.38
C ASP A 228 -18.27 -6.75 -4.59
N LEU A 229 -17.41 -7.52 -5.28
CA LEU A 229 -16.23 -8.15 -4.71
C LEU A 229 -15.26 -7.11 -4.11
N LEU A 230 -14.86 -6.10 -4.87
CA LEU A 230 -13.91 -5.08 -4.40
C LEU A 230 -14.54 -4.15 -3.35
N VAL A 231 -15.79 -3.71 -3.54
CA VAL A 231 -16.50 -2.83 -2.60
C VAL A 231 -16.68 -3.52 -1.25
N ARG A 232 -17.06 -4.80 -1.25
CA ARG A 232 -17.23 -5.59 -0.03
C ARG A 232 -15.91 -5.77 0.71
N PHE A 233 -14.84 -6.09 -0.01
CA PHE A 233 -13.51 -6.21 0.61
C PHE A 233 -13.08 -4.91 1.27
N ASP A 234 -13.24 -3.78 0.58
CA ASP A 234 -12.89 -2.48 1.15
C ASP A 234 -13.75 -2.12 2.37
N ALA A 235 -15.05 -2.40 2.32
CA ALA A 235 -15.96 -2.16 3.44
C ALA A 235 -15.63 -3.05 4.66
N ASN A 236 -15.31 -4.33 4.44
CA ASN A 236 -15.02 -5.28 5.51
C ASN A 236 -13.77 -4.90 6.31
N PHE A 237 -12.75 -4.33 5.63
CA PHE A 237 -11.47 -3.98 6.24
C PHE A 237 -11.29 -2.46 6.46
N GLY A 238 -12.30 -1.64 6.15
CA GLY A 238 -12.23 -0.18 6.30
C GLY A 238 -11.16 0.47 5.40
N TYR A 239 -10.99 -0.05 4.19
CA TYR A 239 -10.15 0.56 3.17
C TYR A 239 -10.90 1.66 2.41
N SER A 240 -10.16 2.68 1.99
CA SER A 240 -10.65 3.61 0.98
C SER A 240 -10.52 2.96 -0.39
N HIS A 241 -11.49 3.16 -1.27
CA HIS A 241 -11.44 2.57 -2.60
C HIS A 241 -10.24 3.08 -3.41
N ILE A 242 -9.51 2.19 -4.10
CA ILE A 242 -8.48 2.60 -5.05
C ILE A 242 -9.17 3.34 -6.21
N PRO A 243 -8.77 4.57 -6.57
CA PRO A 243 -9.53 5.44 -7.48
C PRO A 243 -9.84 4.84 -8.85
N HIS A 244 -8.92 4.07 -9.42
CA HIS A 244 -9.09 3.37 -10.69
C HIS A 244 -9.10 1.85 -10.46
N PRO A 245 -10.28 1.24 -10.29
CA PRO A 245 -10.38 -0.11 -9.73
C PRO A 245 -10.36 -1.21 -10.79
N TYR A 246 -10.00 -0.90 -12.04
CA TYR A 246 -10.12 -1.84 -13.16
C TYR A 246 -8.89 -1.84 -14.06
N PRO A 247 -8.44 -3.01 -14.57
CA PRO A 247 -7.28 -3.10 -15.45
C PRO A 247 -7.65 -2.78 -16.90
N LEU A 248 -6.62 -2.47 -17.69
CA LEU A 248 -6.64 -2.65 -19.12
C LEU A 248 -6.77 -4.15 -19.42
N LEU A 249 -7.71 -4.48 -20.30
CA LEU A 249 -8.03 -5.85 -20.64
C LEU A 249 -7.55 -6.17 -22.06
N PRO A 250 -6.86 -7.31 -22.25
CA PRO A 250 -6.61 -7.90 -23.55
C PRO A 250 -7.90 -8.00 -24.37
N ARG A 251 -7.86 -7.64 -25.66
CA ARG A 251 -9.03 -7.76 -26.55
C ARG A 251 -9.44 -9.24 -26.69
N ASP A 252 -10.74 -9.48 -26.85
CA ASP A 252 -11.19 -10.84 -27.14
C ASP A 252 -10.72 -11.24 -28.54
N ILE A 253 -9.96 -12.34 -28.62
CA ILE A 253 -9.66 -12.96 -29.91
C ILE A 253 -10.96 -13.64 -30.35
N PRO A 254 -11.55 -13.26 -31.51
CA PRO A 254 -12.68 -13.99 -32.04
C PRO A 254 -12.28 -15.45 -32.14
N LYS A 255 -12.96 -16.35 -31.42
CA LYS A 255 -12.77 -17.79 -31.60
C LYS A 255 -13.09 -18.05 -33.06
N THR A 256 -12.07 -18.18 -33.90
CA THR A 256 -12.26 -18.60 -35.29
C THR A 256 -13.11 -19.84 -35.21
N THR A 257 -14.32 -19.71 -35.76
CA THR A 257 -15.33 -20.76 -35.88
C THR A 257 -14.59 -22.05 -36.12
N LYS A 258 -14.73 -23.02 -35.19
CA LYS A 258 -14.16 -24.37 -35.26
C LYS A 258 -13.96 -24.69 -36.73
N GLU A 259 -12.70 -24.70 -37.21
CA GLU A 259 -12.43 -25.16 -38.56
C GLU A 259 -13.13 -26.51 -38.61
N LYS A 260 -14.22 -26.59 -39.38
CA LYS A 260 -14.96 -27.83 -39.56
C LYS A 260 -13.90 -28.84 -39.90
N GLU A 261 -13.70 -29.83 -39.04
CA GLU A 261 -12.81 -30.95 -39.28
C GLU A 261 -13.24 -31.54 -40.63
N LYS A 262 -12.59 -31.08 -41.71
CA LYS A 262 -12.67 -31.75 -42.99
C LYS A 262 -11.93 -33.03 -42.72
N LYS A 263 -12.69 -34.10 -42.45
CA LYS A 263 -12.22 -35.48 -42.38
C LYS A 263 -11.38 -35.74 -43.64
N SER A 264 -10.07 -35.56 -43.52
CA SER A 264 -9.11 -35.88 -44.57
C SER A 264 -8.87 -37.38 -44.48
N PHE A 265 -9.63 -38.12 -45.29
CA PHE A 265 -9.52 -39.57 -45.45
C PHE A 265 -8.29 -39.95 -46.29
N PHE A 266 -7.09 -39.47 -45.97
CA PHE A 266 -5.86 -40.02 -46.55
C PHE A 266 -4.71 -39.94 -45.54
N SER A 267 -4.43 -41.07 -44.90
CA SER A 267 -3.23 -41.29 -44.10
C SER A 267 -2.02 -41.48 -45.03
N GLY A 268 -0.92 -40.78 -44.76
CA GLY A 268 0.34 -41.05 -45.44
C GLY A 268 1.47 -40.11 -45.03
N LEU A 269 2.22 -40.51 -44.00
CA LEU A 269 3.65 -40.26 -43.83
C LEU A 269 4.19 -38.82 -44.02
N LYS A 270 4.22 -38.07 -42.91
CA LYS A 270 5.40 -37.36 -42.33
C LYS A 270 4.84 -36.34 -41.33
N LYS A 271 5.05 -36.61 -40.03
CA LYS A 271 4.71 -35.68 -38.95
C LYS A 271 5.66 -34.50 -39.05
N ASP A 272 5.22 -33.46 -39.75
CA ASP A 272 5.98 -32.26 -40.05
C ASP A 272 6.09 -31.42 -38.77
N LYS A 273 7.09 -31.74 -37.92
CA LYS A 273 7.40 -31.01 -36.67
C LYS A 273 7.54 -29.50 -36.90
N SER A 274 7.88 -29.08 -38.13
CA SER A 274 8.02 -27.67 -38.50
C SER A 274 6.67 -26.92 -38.46
N LYS A 275 5.56 -27.55 -38.85
CA LYS A 275 4.24 -26.90 -38.90
C LYS A 275 3.62 -26.66 -37.52
N ASP A 276 3.85 -27.57 -36.57
CA ASP A 276 3.43 -27.37 -35.17
C ASP A 276 4.23 -26.24 -34.51
N VAL A 277 5.56 -26.22 -34.68
CA VAL A 277 6.42 -25.16 -34.12
C VAL A 277 6.07 -23.78 -34.70
N THR A 278 5.75 -23.70 -36.00
CA THR A 278 5.37 -22.43 -36.64
C THR A 278 3.99 -21.94 -36.20
N LYS A 279 3.03 -22.84 -35.97
CA LYS A 279 1.71 -22.51 -35.41
C LYS A 279 1.81 -22.03 -33.96
N ASP A 280 2.65 -22.70 -33.17
CA ASP A 280 2.92 -22.35 -31.79
C ASP A 280 3.59 -20.97 -31.70
N ALA A 281 4.62 -20.73 -32.52
CA ALA A 281 5.28 -19.41 -32.61
C ALA A 281 4.33 -18.28 -33.02
N LYS A 282 3.39 -18.53 -33.96
CA LYS A 282 2.38 -17.55 -34.36
C LYS A 282 1.37 -17.27 -33.23
N ALA A 283 0.94 -18.30 -32.51
CA ALA A 283 0.04 -18.16 -31.37
C ALA A 283 0.72 -17.39 -30.23
N HIS A 284 1.98 -17.71 -29.92
CA HIS A 284 2.80 -16.97 -28.96
C HIS A 284 2.98 -15.50 -29.35
N LEU A 285 3.26 -15.20 -30.62
CA LEU A 285 3.37 -13.82 -31.11
C LEU A 285 2.04 -13.06 -30.98
N GLN A 286 0.92 -13.71 -31.32
CA GLN A 286 -0.41 -13.10 -31.21
C GLN A 286 -0.78 -12.79 -29.75
N LEU A 287 -0.45 -13.70 -28.82
CA LEU A 287 -0.62 -13.46 -27.38
C LEU A 287 0.28 -12.33 -26.87
N SER A 288 1.54 -12.26 -27.35
CA SER A 288 2.47 -11.18 -27.03
C SER A 288 1.90 -9.82 -27.39
N ILE A 289 1.38 -9.67 -28.61
CA ILE A 289 0.77 -8.42 -29.08
C ILE A 289 -0.45 -8.08 -28.20
N LEU A 290 -1.30 -9.07 -27.93
CA LEU A 290 -2.54 -8.85 -27.20
C LEU A 290 -2.32 -8.35 -25.76
N PHE A 291 -1.36 -8.95 -25.05
CA PHE A 291 -1.02 -8.50 -23.70
C PHE A 291 -0.29 -7.16 -23.73
N SER A 292 0.65 -6.96 -24.66
CA SER A 292 1.39 -5.70 -24.80
C SER A 292 0.46 -4.50 -25.06
N ASP A 293 -0.53 -4.66 -25.95
CA ASP A 293 -1.53 -3.63 -26.30
C ASP A 293 -2.45 -3.27 -25.10
N ALA A 294 -2.53 -4.12 -24.09
CA ALA A 294 -3.37 -3.95 -22.91
C ALA A 294 -2.55 -3.50 -21.68
N THR A 295 -1.55 -2.65 -21.90
CA THR A 295 -0.68 -2.11 -20.84
C THR A 295 -0.44 -0.62 -21.06
N ASN A 296 0.05 0.07 -20.04
CA ASN A 296 0.46 1.47 -20.15
C ASN A 296 1.94 1.64 -20.53
N ILE A 297 2.62 0.60 -21.01
CA ILE A 297 4.09 0.59 -21.21
C ILE A 297 4.61 1.82 -21.98
N GLU A 298 3.87 2.28 -23.00
CA GLU A 298 4.24 3.46 -23.81
C GLU A 298 4.10 4.80 -23.09
N LYS A 299 3.30 4.84 -22.01
CA LYS A 299 3.04 6.06 -21.21
C LYS A 299 3.90 6.14 -19.96
N LEU A 300 4.65 5.10 -19.67
CA LEU A 300 5.50 5.01 -18.49
C LEU A 300 6.86 5.61 -18.85
N ASP A 301 7.32 6.55 -18.01
CA ASP A 301 8.54 7.32 -18.24
C ASP A 301 9.79 6.41 -18.21
N VAL A 302 10.94 6.89 -18.69
CA VAL A 302 12.20 6.12 -18.79
C VAL A 302 12.66 5.53 -17.43
N ASN A 303 12.19 6.12 -16.32
CA ASN A 303 12.39 5.63 -14.95
C ASN A 303 11.65 4.33 -14.62
N PHE A 304 10.77 3.84 -15.50
CA PHE A 304 9.97 2.64 -15.32
C PHE A 304 10.68 1.35 -15.82
N ASN A 305 11.77 1.50 -16.59
CA ASN A 305 12.53 0.40 -17.20
C ASN A 305 13.36 -0.46 -16.22
N GLY A 306 12.92 -0.62 -14.96
CA GLY A 306 13.74 -1.25 -13.92
C GLY A 306 13.01 -2.06 -12.84
N SER A 307 11.67 -2.18 -12.86
CA SER A 307 11.00 -3.06 -11.89
C SER A 307 11.15 -4.52 -12.31
N THR A 308 11.99 -5.25 -11.59
CA THR A 308 12.22 -6.68 -11.81
C THR A 308 10.94 -7.52 -11.74
N LEU A 309 9.91 -7.03 -11.03
CA LEU A 309 8.61 -7.68 -10.98
C LEU A 309 7.87 -7.61 -12.32
N ILE A 310 7.90 -6.47 -13.01
CA ILE A 310 7.18 -6.27 -14.28
C ILE A 310 7.77 -7.17 -15.37
N ASP A 311 9.09 -7.20 -15.52
CA ASP A 311 9.77 -8.08 -16.49
C ASP A 311 9.40 -9.55 -16.28
N LYS A 312 9.33 -9.99 -15.01
CA LYS A 312 8.94 -11.36 -14.66
C LYS A 312 7.45 -11.59 -14.83
N PHE A 313 6.63 -10.57 -14.59
CA PHE A 313 5.20 -10.63 -14.80
C PHE A 313 4.85 -10.75 -16.28
N GLU A 314 5.50 -10.00 -17.18
CA GLU A 314 5.32 -10.12 -18.62
C GLU A 314 5.63 -11.55 -19.10
N GLN A 315 6.77 -12.09 -18.67
CA GLN A 315 7.14 -13.48 -18.96
C GLN A 315 6.10 -14.46 -18.44
N PHE A 316 5.56 -14.23 -17.24
CA PHE A 316 4.50 -15.03 -16.66
C PHE A 316 3.19 -14.94 -17.47
N GLU A 317 2.77 -13.75 -17.90
CA GLU A 317 1.57 -13.58 -18.72
C GLU A 317 1.70 -14.31 -20.07
N MET A 318 2.88 -14.24 -20.70
CA MET A 318 3.16 -14.88 -21.99
C MET A 318 3.25 -16.42 -21.92
N THR A 319 3.65 -16.98 -20.78
CA THR A 319 3.85 -18.43 -20.58
C THR A 319 2.71 -19.11 -19.83
N THR A 320 1.70 -18.35 -19.40
CA THR A 320 0.52 -18.91 -18.74
C THR A 320 -0.29 -19.77 -19.71
N ASP A 321 -0.67 -20.97 -19.27
CA ASP A 321 -1.60 -21.82 -20.01
C ASP A 321 -3.02 -21.22 -19.99
N LEU A 322 -3.49 -20.82 -21.18
CA LEU A 322 -4.83 -20.26 -21.40
C LEU A 322 -5.80 -21.29 -22.00
N SER A 323 -5.50 -22.59 -21.91
CA SER A 323 -6.37 -23.65 -22.44
C SER A 323 -7.79 -23.65 -21.83
N LYS A 324 -7.93 -23.13 -20.61
CA LYS A 324 -9.18 -23.09 -19.84
C LYS A 324 -9.69 -21.68 -19.53
N SER A 325 -9.00 -20.63 -19.98
CA SER A 325 -9.33 -19.24 -19.66
C SER A 325 -9.05 -18.32 -20.85
N THR A 326 -9.81 -17.24 -20.97
CA THR A 326 -9.48 -16.16 -21.90
C THR A 326 -8.37 -15.27 -21.31
N PRO A 327 -7.57 -14.58 -22.16
CA PRO A 327 -6.64 -13.54 -21.70
C PRO A 327 -7.31 -12.50 -20.79
N ARG A 328 -8.58 -12.16 -21.08
CA ARG A 328 -9.40 -11.23 -20.29
C ARG A 328 -9.65 -11.75 -18.87
N GLU A 329 -10.16 -12.98 -18.74
CA GLU A 329 -10.40 -13.62 -17.44
C GLU A 329 -9.12 -13.79 -16.64
N ALA A 330 -8.02 -14.16 -17.32
CA ALA A 330 -6.72 -14.30 -16.69
C ALA A 330 -6.25 -12.96 -16.07
N ARG A 331 -6.36 -11.86 -16.82
CA ARG A 331 -6.02 -10.51 -16.36
C ARG A 331 -6.88 -10.05 -15.19
N LEU A 332 -8.18 -10.36 -15.19
CA LEU A 332 -9.07 -10.03 -14.07
C LEU A 332 -8.67 -10.75 -12.78
N GLY A 333 -8.32 -12.03 -12.85
CA GLY A 333 -7.90 -12.79 -11.66
C GLY A 333 -6.62 -12.25 -11.03
N ARG A 334 -5.66 -11.88 -11.88
CA ARG A 334 -4.42 -11.22 -11.46
C ARG A 334 -4.70 -9.85 -10.81
N TRP A 335 -5.60 -9.08 -11.41
CA TRP A 335 -5.98 -7.77 -10.91
C TRP A 335 -6.65 -7.83 -9.53
N VAL A 336 -7.52 -8.81 -9.29
CA VAL A 336 -8.16 -9.00 -7.97
C VAL A 336 -7.12 -9.20 -6.88
N LEU A 337 -6.10 -10.04 -7.12
CA LEU A 337 -5.01 -10.22 -6.15
C LEU A 337 -4.20 -8.94 -5.96
N LEU A 338 -3.83 -8.28 -7.06
CA LEU A 338 -3.09 -7.02 -7.03
C LEU A 338 -3.83 -5.96 -6.21
N TYR A 339 -5.15 -5.84 -6.40
CA TYR A 339 -5.99 -4.91 -5.64
C TYR A 339 -5.93 -5.19 -4.13
N GLY A 340 -6.11 -6.45 -3.73
CA GLY A 340 -6.03 -6.84 -2.31
C GLY A 340 -4.67 -6.53 -1.69
N ILE A 341 -3.58 -6.82 -2.41
CA ILE A 341 -2.22 -6.52 -1.98
C ILE A 341 -2.02 -5.01 -1.78
N LEU A 342 -2.44 -4.20 -2.76
CA LEU A 342 -2.31 -2.74 -2.69
C LEU A 342 -3.12 -2.17 -1.53
N GLN A 343 -4.32 -2.68 -1.26
CA GLN A 343 -5.12 -2.23 -0.12
C GLN A 343 -4.43 -2.49 1.21
N VAL A 344 -3.84 -3.67 1.40
CA VAL A 344 -3.05 -3.96 2.61
C VAL A 344 -1.82 -3.06 2.71
N LEU A 345 -1.07 -2.90 1.62
CA LEU A 345 0.13 -2.06 1.60
C LEU A 345 -0.18 -0.58 1.82
N SER A 346 -1.37 -0.10 1.40
CA SER A 346 -1.80 1.29 1.57
C SER A 346 -1.80 1.75 3.03
N LYS A 347 -2.15 0.85 3.96
CA LYS A 347 -2.20 1.13 5.40
C LYS A 347 -0.82 1.14 6.05
N LEU A 348 0.19 0.57 5.40
CA LEU A 348 1.54 0.42 5.97
C LEU A 348 2.59 1.31 5.32
N SER A 349 2.40 1.67 4.06
CA SER A 349 3.44 2.27 3.21
C SER A 349 3.33 3.78 3.11
N VAL A 350 2.31 4.38 3.72
CA VAL A 350 2.12 5.82 3.77
C VAL A 350 2.44 6.29 5.19
N ASP A 351 3.44 7.16 5.32
CA ASP A 351 3.78 7.73 6.62
C ASP A 351 2.78 8.84 6.99
N VAL A 352 2.67 9.14 8.29
CA VAL A 352 1.98 10.34 8.77
C VAL A 352 2.56 11.59 8.08
N GLN A 353 1.69 12.47 7.60
CA GLN A 353 2.12 13.68 6.91
C GLN A 353 2.73 14.69 7.87
N GLY A 354 3.76 15.39 7.41
CA GLY A 354 4.45 16.41 8.18
C GLY A 354 5.61 15.89 9.02
N LEU A 355 5.96 14.60 8.97
CA LEU A 355 7.17 14.09 9.61
C LEU A 355 8.44 14.59 8.90
N LYS A 356 9.48 14.88 9.67
CA LYS A 356 10.79 15.35 9.17
C LYS A 356 11.77 14.20 8.96
N HIS A 357 11.78 13.20 9.84
CA HIS A 357 12.79 12.15 9.90
C HIS A 357 12.24 10.77 9.51
N THR A 358 11.75 10.61 8.28
CA THR A 358 11.18 9.33 7.81
C THR A 358 12.21 8.37 7.20
N ASP A 359 13.27 8.91 6.60
CA ASP A 359 14.27 8.10 5.89
C ASP A 359 15.03 7.17 6.84
N GLY A 360 15.36 5.97 6.39
CA GLY A 360 16.13 5.01 7.19
C GLY A 360 15.41 4.41 8.42
N ALA A 361 14.22 4.90 8.78
CA ALA A 361 13.40 4.29 9.82
C ALA A 361 12.93 2.89 9.37
N ARG A 362 13.29 1.86 10.16
CA ARG A 362 12.95 0.44 9.87
C ARG A 362 11.59 0.01 10.40
N TYR A 363 11.02 0.81 11.30
CA TYR A 363 9.69 0.63 11.88
C TYR A 363 8.66 1.49 11.15
N PHE A 364 7.38 1.16 11.30
CA PHE A 364 6.29 1.84 10.62
C PHE A 364 5.99 3.21 11.24
N LEU A 365 5.64 4.18 10.40
CA LEU A 365 5.33 5.57 10.79
C LEU A 365 3.88 5.95 10.44
N CYS A 366 3.02 4.95 10.23
CA CYS A 366 1.61 5.09 9.82
C CYS A 366 0.64 4.94 11.00
N THR A 367 1.00 5.46 12.17
CA THR A 367 0.18 5.29 13.38
C THR A 367 -1.10 6.12 13.35
N ASP A 368 -2.14 5.64 14.06
CA ASP A 368 -3.39 6.37 14.30
C ASP A 368 -3.14 7.62 15.17
N LEU A 369 -3.71 8.76 14.75
CA LEU A 369 -3.61 10.07 15.42
C LEU A 369 -4.91 10.50 16.11
N LYS A 370 -5.99 9.71 16.05
CA LYS A 370 -7.32 10.05 16.61
C LYS A 370 -7.31 10.40 18.09
N ARG A 371 -6.32 9.91 18.83
CA ARG A 371 -6.17 10.14 20.27
C ARG A 371 -5.14 11.22 20.60
N CYS A 372 -4.46 11.79 19.61
CA CYS A 372 -3.56 12.91 19.85
C CYS A 372 -4.36 14.15 20.30
N PRO A 373 -3.77 15.02 21.15
CA PRO A 373 -4.44 16.24 21.59
C PRO A 373 -4.84 17.15 20.41
N GLU A 374 -5.94 17.89 20.54
CA GLU A 374 -6.45 18.78 19.48
C GLU A 374 -5.43 19.85 19.05
N TRP A 375 -4.60 20.37 19.97
CA TRP A 375 -3.55 21.34 19.64
C TRP A 375 -2.42 20.76 18.77
N VAL A 376 -2.35 19.43 18.65
CA VAL A 376 -1.41 18.73 17.76
C VAL A 376 -2.05 18.54 16.38
N THR A 377 -3.31 18.14 16.35
CA THR A 377 -4.00 17.78 15.09
C THR A 377 -4.65 18.98 14.42
N ASN A 378 -4.92 20.07 15.15
CA ASN A 378 -5.65 21.26 14.71
C ASN A 378 -7.02 20.93 14.08
N GLY A 379 -7.65 19.81 14.47
CA GLY A 379 -8.88 19.32 13.84
C GLY A 379 -8.70 18.83 12.40
N GLN A 380 -7.47 18.70 11.91
CA GLN A 380 -7.12 18.27 10.54
C GLN A 380 -6.52 16.88 10.53
N ILE A 381 -7.13 15.94 11.28
CA ILE A 381 -6.64 14.56 11.40
C ILE A 381 -6.55 13.91 10.02
N ASP A 382 -7.58 14.06 9.18
CA ASP A 382 -7.64 13.48 7.84
C ASP A 382 -6.50 13.95 6.92
N TYR A 383 -5.96 15.15 7.14
CA TYR A 383 -4.81 15.66 6.39
C TYR A 383 -3.49 15.06 6.89
N LEU A 384 -3.38 14.82 8.20
CA LEU A 384 -2.18 14.28 8.82
C LEU A 384 -2.09 12.76 8.70
N GLU A 385 -3.22 12.07 8.67
CA GLU A 385 -3.27 10.63 8.54
C GLU A 385 -2.71 10.17 7.18
N ALA A 386 -2.10 8.99 7.24
CA ALA A 386 -1.59 8.27 6.11
C ALA A 386 -2.73 7.94 5.13
N SER A 387 -2.80 8.66 4.01
CA SER A 387 -3.77 8.42 2.93
C SER A 387 -3.07 8.22 1.59
N GLN A 388 -3.48 7.19 0.85
CA GLN A 388 -2.91 6.87 -0.45
C GLN A 388 -3.33 7.94 -1.48
N LYS A 389 -2.35 8.69 -2.00
CA LYS A 389 -2.55 9.73 -3.02
C LYS A 389 -2.25 9.27 -4.45
N ARG A 390 -1.77 8.04 -4.65
CA ARG A 390 -1.58 7.48 -6.01
C ARG A 390 -2.96 7.26 -6.62
N SER A 391 -3.39 8.23 -7.43
CA SER A 391 -4.54 8.13 -8.33
C SER A 391 -4.21 7.19 -9.47
#